data_AF-F2RSX8-F1
#
_entry.id   AF-F2RSX8-F1
#
_cell.length_a   1.000
_cell.length_b   1.000
_cell.length_c   1.000
_cell.angle_alpha   90.00
_cell.angle_beta   90.00
_cell.angle_gamma   90.00
#
_symmetry.space_group_name_H-M   'P 1'
#
loop_
_entity.id
_entity.type
_entity.pdbx_description
1 polymer ?
#
loop_
_entity_poly.entity_id
_entity_poly.type
_entity_poly.pdbx_seq_one_letter_code
_entity_poly.pdbx_strand_id
1 'polypeptide(L)'
;METLRPRPRILLLTLDAFNTIFHPRQHVALQYTEIAKAAGFISQNVTPESVQAAFKVSYKREAASRPNYGRNTPGFGGPREWWANVIRGCFARVHTGKNELEGVSETRAVREVPDSLVAQLLQRFESKEGYTLFEDVESFFDRLNSWKKELQERKKAGSLRDGDVRNVIVGVVSNSDDRVSPILNSLGLSVGNAWADSGELLPRATSSIPTGEAQLNDVDFIVTSYEAGEEKPHRHIFDVAKTRAKEHLLVTDPLSQVEGGWRRIHIGDDHGDDYQGAINAGWESFLLLRDGMDYLPGTDHRAIGSDVKTLRSLTDLYTQLNQR
;
A
#
# COMPACT_ATOMS: atom_id res chain seq x y z
N MET A 1 36.44 7.28 -22.76
CA MET A 1 36.41 6.10 -21.87
C MET A 1 35.12 6.17 -21.06
N GLU A 2 34.12 5.42 -21.49
CA GLU A 2 32.88 5.26 -20.72
C GLU A 2 33.23 4.44 -19.49
N THR A 3 33.30 5.07 -18.32
CA THR A 3 33.54 4.38 -17.06
C THR A 3 32.38 3.41 -16.86
N LEU A 4 32.62 2.11 -17.08
CA LEU A 4 31.67 1.03 -16.85
C LEU A 4 31.07 1.19 -15.46
N ARG A 5 29.81 1.67 -15.37
CA ARG A 5 29.13 1.77 -14.09
C ARG A 5 29.07 0.36 -13.49
N PRO A 6 29.51 0.17 -12.23
CA PRO A 6 29.45 -1.14 -11.59
C PRO A 6 28.01 -1.64 -11.58
N ARG A 7 27.81 -2.92 -11.94
CA ARG A 7 26.48 -3.55 -11.93
C ARG A 7 25.88 -3.48 -10.51
N PRO A 8 24.58 -3.16 -10.38
CA PRO A 8 23.95 -3.04 -9.08
C PRO A 8 23.96 -4.39 -8.35
N ARG A 9 24.45 -4.38 -7.11
CA ARG A 9 24.55 -5.56 -6.24
C ARG A 9 23.36 -5.69 -5.29
N ILE A 10 22.55 -4.65 -5.17
CA ILE A 10 21.36 -4.61 -4.32
C ILE A 10 20.15 -4.32 -5.22
N LEU A 11 19.16 -5.21 -5.16
CA LEU A 11 17.84 -4.97 -5.74
C LEU A 11 16.91 -4.50 -4.62
N LEU A 12 16.43 -3.27 -4.74
CA LEU A 12 15.28 -2.78 -3.99
C LEU A 12 14.06 -2.85 -4.90
N LEU A 13 13.14 -3.74 -4.57
CA LEU A 13 11.86 -3.89 -5.22
C LEU A 13 10.78 -3.33 -4.30
N THR A 14 10.02 -2.36 -4.77
CA THR A 14 8.88 -1.81 -4.03
C THR A 14 7.59 -1.98 -4.80
N LEU A 15 6.50 -2.20 -4.08
CA LEU A 15 5.16 -2.35 -4.64
C LEU A 15 4.23 -1.30 -4.06
N ASP A 16 3.23 -0.82 -4.80
CA ASP A 16 2.03 -0.29 -4.15
C ASP A 16 1.25 -1.43 -3.46
N ALA A 17 0.33 -1.08 -2.57
CA ALA A 17 -0.51 -2.00 -1.82
C ALA A 17 -1.90 -2.15 -2.45
N PHE A 18 -2.71 -1.09 -2.42
CA PHE A 18 -4.08 -1.12 -2.91
C PHE A 18 -4.09 -1.27 -4.43
N ASN A 19 -4.96 -2.11 -4.99
CA ASN A 19 -5.03 -2.48 -6.40
C ASN A 19 -3.73 -3.04 -7.02
N THR A 20 -2.69 -3.23 -6.24
CA THR A 20 -1.45 -3.87 -6.68
C THR A 20 -1.25 -5.22 -6.00
N ILE A 21 -1.30 -5.27 -4.67
CA ILE A 21 -1.19 -6.51 -3.86
C ILE A 21 -2.56 -7.02 -3.45
N PHE A 22 -3.45 -6.13 -3.01
CA PHE A 22 -4.79 -6.51 -2.57
C PHE A 22 -5.85 -5.53 -3.07
N HIS A 23 -7.09 -6.00 -3.11
CA HIS A 23 -8.25 -5.19 -3.49
C HIS A 23 -9.44 -5.51 -2.58
N PRO A 24 -10.48 -4.66 -2.54
CA PRO A 24 -11.70 -4.96 -1.81
C PRO A 24 -12.30 -6.27 -2.34
N ARG A 25 -12.59 -7.21 -1.44
CA ARG A 25 -13.16 -8.51 -1.84
C ARG A 25 -14.59 -8.40 -2.40
N GLN A 26 -15.26 -7.33 -2.03
CA GLN A 26 -16.56 -6.89 -2.50
C GLN A 26 -16.49 -5.38 -2.62
N HIS A 27 -17.33 -4.81 -3.48
CA HIS A 27 -17.43 -3.37 -3.64
C HIS A 27 -17.63 -2.66 -2.29
N VAL A 28 -16.84 -1.62 -1.99
CA VAL A 28 -16.77 -0.98 -0.67
C VAL A 28 -18.16 -0.56 -0.18
N ALA A 29 -18.98 0.03 -1.05
CA ALA A 29 -20.31 0.48 -0.68
C ALA A 29 -21.27 -0.67 -0.36
N LEU A 30 -21.07 -1.85 -0.95
CA LEU A 30 -21.85 -3.04 -0.61
C LEU A 30 -21.54 -3.47 0.83
N GLN A 31 -20.26 -3.57 1.18
CA GLN A 31 -19.83 -3.93 2.54
C GLN A 31 -20.34 -2.92 3.59
N TYR A 32 -20.26 -1.62 3.29
CA TYR A 32 -20.82 -0.57 4.16
C TYR A 32 -22.33 -0.76 4.36
N THR A 33 -23.05 -1.06 3.27
CA THR A 33 -24.50 -1.24 3.30
C THR A 33 -24.90 -2.46 4.12
N GLU A 34 -24.23 -3.59 3.91
CA GLU A 34 -24.49 -4.84 4.65
C GLU A 34 -24.27 -4.67 6.15
N ILE A 35 -23.15 -4.09 6.55
CA ILE A 35 -22.82 -3.86 7.98
C ILE A 35 -23.83 -2.90 8.61
N ALA A 36 -24.15 -1.79 7.95
CA ALA A 36 -25.10 -0.83 8.51
C ALA A 36 -26.55 -1.35 8.56
N LYS A 37 -26.94 -2.23 7.62
CA LYS A 37 -28.23 -2.95 7.68
C LYS A 37 -28.26 -3.96 8.82
N ALA A 38 -27.20 -4.74 8.99
CA ALA A 38 -27.07 -5.71 10.07
C ALA A 38 -27.10 -5.03 11.45
N ALA A 39 -26.51 -3.84 11.57
CA ALA A 39 -26.58 -3.01 12.77
C ALA A 39 -27.94 -2.34 13.02
N GLY A 40 -28.93 -2.51 12.13
CA GLY A 40 -30.23 -1.83 12.22
C GLY A 40 -30.12 -0.31 12.11
N PHE A 41 -29.03 0.19 11.53
CA PHE A 41 -28.78 1.63 11.43
C PHE A 41 -29.48 2.24 10.22
N ILE A 42 -29.42 1.58 9.06
CA ILE A 42 -30.12 1.99 7.83
C ILE A 42 -31.27 1.02 7.48
N SER A 43 -32.26 1.52 6.74
CA SER A 43 -33.38 0.71 6.24
C SER A 43 -32.91 -0.35 5.24
N GLN A 44 -33.63 -1.47 5.18
CA GLN A 44 -33.39 -2.55 4.21
C GLN A 44 -33.55 -2.10 2.75
N ASN A 45 -34.27 -0.99 2.50
CA ASN A 45 -34.47 -0.42 1.17
C ASN A 45 -33.29 0.45 0.69
N VAL A 46 -32.33 0.78 1.57
CA VAL A 46 -31.14 1.54 1.17
C VAL A 46 -30.25 0.67 0.29
N THR A 47 -29.82 1.19 -0.85
CA THR A 47 -29.02 0.45 -1.83
C THR A 47 -27.52 0.80 -1.73
N PRO A 48 -26.62 -0.11 -2.14
CA PRO A 48 -25.18 0.18 -2.20
C PRO A 48 -24.83 1.42 -3.03
N GLU A 49 -25.59 1.72 -4.09
CA GLU A 49 -25.35 2.87 -4.96
C GLU A 49 -25.58 4.19 -4.21
N SER A 50 -26.64 4.25 -3.39
CA SER A 50 -26.91 5.41 -2.55
C SER A 50 -25.82 5.63 -1.49
N VAL A 51 -25.32 4.54 -0.91
CA VAL A 51 -24.19 4.58 0.04
C VAL A 51 -22.91 5.00 -0.68
N GLN A 52 -22.68 4.53 -1.91
CA GLN A 52 -21.52 4.92 -2.71
C GLN A 52 -21.52 6.42 -3.05
N ALA A 53 -22.67 6.95 -3.45
CA ALA A 53 -22.82 8.38 -3.74
C ALA A 53 -22.50 9.21 -2.48
N ALA A 54 -23.08 8.84 -1.34
CA ALA A 54 -22.82 9.50 -0.06
C ALA A 54 -21.36 9.38 0.39
N PHE A 55 -20.75 8.20 0.21
CA PHE A 55 -19.34 7.96 0.53
C PHE A 55 -18.43 8.85 -0.30
N LYS A 56 -18.63 8.92 -1.63
CA LYS A 56 -17.83 9.76 -2.53
C LYS A 56 -17.83 11.23 -2.10
N VAL A 57 -19.00 11.77 -1.74
CA VAL A 57 -19.11 13.16 -1.27
C VAL A 57 -18.41 13.36 0.08
N SER A 58 -18.55 12.38 0.99
CA SER A 58 -17.94 12.43 2.32
C SER A 58 -16.43 12.34 2.27
N TYR A 59 -15.90 11.40 1.48
CA TYR A 59 -14.48 11.22 1.23
C TYR A 59 -13.87 12.47 0.60
N LYS A 60 -14.47 13.00 -0.49
CA LYS A 60 -13.96 14.21 -1.16
C LYS A 60 -13.90 15.41 -0.21
N ARG A 61 -14.93 15.58 0.62
CA ARG A 61 -14.96 16.66 1.62
C ARG A 61 -13.84 16.50 2.64
N GLU A 62 -13.70 15.30 3.22
CA GLU A 62 -12.67 15.05 4.24
C GLU A 62 -11.27 15.22 3.64
N ALA A 63 -11.01 14.63 2.46
CA ALA A 63 -9.73 14.74 1.75
C ALA A 63 -9.36 16.19 1.40
N ALA A 64 -10.31 17.00 0.95
CA ALA A 64 -10.06 18.42 0.68
C ALA A 64 -9.79 19.23 1.96
N SER A 65 -10.49 18.90 3.06
CA SER A 65 -10.33 19.63 4.32
C SER A 65 -9.10 19.22 5.12
N ARG A 66 -8.70 17.95 5.00
CA ARG A 66 -7.63 17.30 5.75
C ARG A 66 -6.88 16.34 4.82
N PRO A 67 -6.01 16.86 3.94
CA PRO A 67 -5.21 16.03 3.03
C PRO A 67 -4.31 15.04 3.78
N ASN A 68 -3.90 13.96 3.12
CA ASN A 68 -3.04 12.91 3.67
C ASN A 68 -3.47 12.51 5.09
N TYR A 69 -4.74 12.11 5.23
CA TYR A 69 -5.36 11.66 6.49
C TYR A 69 -5.28 12.67 7.64
N GLY A 70 -5.17 13.96 7.32
CA GLY A 70 -5.05 15.03 8.30
C GLY A 70 -3.68 15.10 8.99
N ARG A 71 -2.65 14.47 8.44
CA ARG A 71 -1.30 14.39 9.02
C ARG A 71 -0.75 15.73 9.51
N ASN A 72 -0.92 16.77 8.72
CA ASN A 72 -0.38 18.10 9.00
C ASN A 72 -1.40 19.01 9.72
N THR A 73 -2.49 18.44 10.26
CA THR A 73 -3.52 19.17 11.00
C THR A 73 -3.20 19.12 12.50
N PRO A 74 -2.83 20.25 13.14
CA PRO A 74 -2.47 20.26 14.56
C PRO A 74 -3.61 19.75 15.45
N GLY A 75 -3.29 18.81 16.35
CA GLY A 75 -4.24 18.26 17.32
C GLY A 75 -5.30 17.32 16.73
N PHE A 76 -5.16 16.88 15.48
CA PHE A 76 -6.08 15.93 14.85
C PHE A 76 -5.73 14.48 15.21
N GLY A 77 -6.74 13.63 15.45
CA GLY A 77 -6.58 12.24 15.88
C GLY A 77 -6.15 11.24 14.80
N GLY A 78 -5.49 11.72 13.74
CA GLY A 78 -4.86 10.91 12.72
C GLY A 78 -5.83 10.11 11.82
N PRO A 79 -5.34 9.05 11.14
CA PRO A 79 -6.09 8.36 10.10
C PRO A 79 -7.37 7.69 10.60
N ARG A 80 -7.36 7.17 11.84
CA ARG A 80 -8.53 6.55 12.43
C ARG A 80 -9.68 7.55 12.60
N GLU A 81 -9.39 8.76 13.09
CA GLU A 81 -10.38 9.84 13.18
C GLU A 81 -10.82 10.30 11.78
N TRP A 82 -9.89 10.42 10.84
CA TRP A 82 -10.18 10.78 9.45
C TRP A 82 -11.21 9.85 8.81
N TRP A 83 -11.00 8.54 8.88
CA TRP A 83 -11.94 7.56 8.34
C TRP A 83 -13.25 7.52 9.14
N ALA A 84 -13.20 7.73 10.45
CA ALA A 84 -14.36 7.86 11.30
C ALA A 84 -15.26 9.05 10.87
N ASN A 85 -14.68 10.17 10.43
CA ASN A 85 -15.40 11.32 9.88
C ASN A 85 -16.03 11.00 8.52
N VAL A 86 -15.31 10.31 7.63
CA VAL A 86 -15.86 9.87 6.34
C VAL A 86 -17.07 8.96 6.54
N ILE A 87 -16.98 7.97 7.44
CA ILE A 87 -18.07 7.04 7.75
C ILE A 87 -19.28 7.80 8.29
N ARG A 88 -19.09 8.70 9.28
CA ARG A 88 -20.18 9.51 9.85
C ARG A 88 -20.83 10.40 8.79
N GLY A 89 -20.02 11.10 8.01
CA GLY A 89 -20.49 11.96 6.92
C GLY A 89 -21.26 11.18 5.86
N CYS A 90 -20.85 9.96 5.56
CA CYS A 90 -21.52 9.09 4.60
C CYS A 90 -22.92 8.72 5.09
N PHE A 91 -23.01 8.19 6.30
CA PHE A 91 -24.27 7.71 6.84
C PHE A 91 -25.24 8.81 7.26
N ALA A 92 -24.75 9.99 7.65
CA ALA A 92 -25.59 11.17 7.85
C ALA A 92 -26.27 11.62 6.53
N ARG A 93 -25.56 11.53 5.40
CA ARG A 93 -26.12 11.83 4.07
C ARG A 93 -27.16 10.81 3.64
N VAL A 94 -26.90 9.51 3.86
CA VAL A 94 -27.86 8.43 3.59
C VAL A 94 -29.18 8.66 4.35
N HIS A 95 -29.13 9.11 5.60
CA HIS A 95 -30.33 9.38 6.42
C HIS A 95 -31.13 10.60 5.97
N THR A 96 -30.42 11.66 5.59
CA THR A 96 -31.06 12.94 5.23
C THR A 96 -31.59 12.95 3.80
N GLY A 97 -31.32 11.91 2.99
CA GLY A 97 -31.75 11.86 1.59
C GLY A 97 -31.13 12.95 0.71
N LYS A 98 -30.17 13.71 1.25
CA LYS A 98 -29.47 14.79 0.54
C LYS A 98 -28.45 14.20 -0.43
N ASN A 99 -28.95 13.67 -1.52
CA ASN A 99 -28.28 13.78 -2.81
C ASN A 99 -28.62 15.19 -3.32
N GLU A 100 -27.68 15.95 -3.86
CA GLU A 100 -27.83 17.39 -4.17
C GLU A 100 -28.83 17.74 -5.29
N LEU A 101 -29.88 16.95 -5.49
CA LEU A 101 -31.01 17.27 -6.35
C LEU A 101 -32.30 17.25 -5.53
N GLU A 102 -32.94 18.41 -5.51
CA GLU A 102 -34.31 18.70 -5.07
C GLU A 102 -34.52 19.08 -3.59
N GLY A 103 -34.86 20.36 -3.42
CA GLY A 103 -35.29 20.95 -2.17
C GLY A 103 -36.68 20.46 -1.77
N VAL A 104 -36.72 19.45 -0.90
CA VAL A 104 -37.84 19.25 0.01
C VAL A 104 -37.27 18.91 1.39
N SER A 105 -37.39 19.87 2.31
CA SER A 105 -36.92 19.76 3.68
C SER A 105 -37.99 19.11 4.56
N GLU A 106 -38.04 17.78 4.57
CA GLU A 106 -38.57 17.08 5.75
C GLU A 106 -37.45 17.03 6.81
N THR A 107 -37.67 17.69 7.93
CA THR A 107 -36.84 17.60 9.15
C THR A 107 -36.89 16.17 9.70
N ARG A 108 -36.22 15.22 9.04
CA ARG A 108 -35.87 13.94 9.64
C ARG A 108 -34.86 14.21 10.74
N ALA A 109 -35.16 13.75 11.95
CA ALA A 109 -34.23 13.80 13.06
C ALA A 109 -32.89 13.21 12.62
N VAL A 110 -31.81 13.98 12.75
CA VAL A 110 -30.47 13.51 12.41
C VAL A 110 -30.13 12.42 13.41
N ARG A 111 -30.28 11.15 12.99
CA ARG A 111 -29.83 10.01 13.79
C ARG A 111 -28.31 10.04 13.82
N GLU A 112 -27.74 10.25 14.99
CA GLU A 112 -26.30 10.17 15.18
C GLU A 112 -25.79 8.77 14.85
N VAL A 113 -24.69 8.70 14.11
CA VAL A 113 -24.07 7.43 13.71
C VAL A 113 -23.34 6.85 14.92
N PRO A 114 -23.72 5.64 15.41
CA PRO A 114 -23.12 5.08 16.62
C PRO A 114 -21.64 4.77 16.44
N ASP A 115 -20.83 5.04 17.46
CA ASP A 115 -19.40 4.71 17.46
C ASP A 115 -19.13 3.22 17.22
N SER A 116 -20.02 2.34 17.66
CA SER A 116 -19.94 0.90 17.43
C SER A 116 -20.04 0.52 15.95
N LEU A 117 -20.85 1.22 15.16
CA LEU A 117 -20.94 1.00 13.71
C LEU A 117 -19.66 1.46 13.02
N VAL A 118 -19.11 2.59 13.45
CA VAL A 118 -17.85 3.10 12.91
C VAL A 118 -16.70 2.17 13.24
N ALA A 119 -16.60 1.71 14.49
CA ALA A 119 -15.59 0.76 14.92
C ALA A 119 -15.67 -0.56 14.12
N GLN A 120 -16.87 -1.09 13.89
CA GLN A 120 -17.09 -2.29 13.08
C GLN A 120 -16.60 -2.11 11.63
N LEU A 121 -16.92 -0.97 11.01
CA LEU A 121 -16.45 -0.68 9.65
C LEU A 121 -14.93 -0.49 9.58
N LEU A 122 -14.34 0.22 10.54
CA LEU A 122 -12.89 0.36 10.61
C LEU A 122 -12.21 -1.01 10.74
N GLN A 123 -12.69 -1.87 11.65
CA GLN A 123 -12.19 -3.22 11.85
C GLN A 123 -12.34 -4.10 10.60
N ARG A 124 -13.46 -3.99 9.88
CA ARG A 124 -13.68 -4.68 8.61
C ARG A 124 -12.58 -4.35 7.60
N PHE A 125 -12.27 -3.06 7.45
CA PHE A 125 -11.28 -2.54 6.50
C PHE A 125 -9.85 -2.45 7.07
N GLU A 126 -9.57 -3.20 8.14
CA GLU A 126 -8.23 -3.38 8.70
C GLU A 126 -7.74 -4.84 8.51
N SER A 127 -8.50 -5.66 7.78
CA SER A 127 -8.18 -7.08 7.65
C SER A 127 -8.67 -7.73 6.35
N LYS A 128 -8.35 -9.02 6.20
CA LYS A 128 -8.85 -9.94 5.18
C LYS A 128 -10.37 -10.02 5.12
N GLU A 129 -11.08 -9.49 6.11
CA GLU A 129 -12.52 -9.39 6.02
C GLU A 129 -12.96 -8.39 4.95
N GLY A 130 -12.28 -7.25 4.82
CA GLY A 130 -12.57 -6.22 3.81
C GLY A 130 -11.92 -6.48 2.45
N TYR A 131 -10.81 -7.21 2.44
CA TYR A 131 -9.91 -7.34 1.30
C TYR A 131 -9.62 -8.79 0.90
N THR A 132 -9.06 -8.96 -0.29
CA THR A 132 -8.48 -10.20 -0.80
C THR A 132 -7.25 -9.90 -1.64
N LEU A 133 -6.33 -10.86 -1.75
CA LEU A 133 -5.16 -10.75 -2.64
C LEU A 133 -5.58 -10.94 -4.10
N PHE A 134 -4.80 -10.37 -5.03
CA PHE A 134 -4.84 -10.80 -6.42
C PHE A 134 -4.23 -12.20 -6.58
N GLU A 135 -4.68 -12.95 -7.58
CA GLU A 135 -4.36 -14.37 -7.78
C GLU A 135 -2.85 -14.66 -7.96
N ASP A 136 -2.10 -13.69 -8.49
CA ASP A 136 -0.67 -13.81 -8.79
C ASP A 136 0.25 -13.50 -7.61
N VAL A 137 -0.29 -12.93 -6.53
CA VAL A 137 0.49 -12.34 -5.44
C VAL A 137 1.21 -13.39 -4.60
N GLU A 138 0.53 -14.49 -4.25
CA GLU A 138 1.14 -15.57 -3.47
C GLU A 138 2.32 -16.19 -4.23
N SER A 139 2.08 -16.57 -5.50
CA SER A 139 3.13 -17.11 -6.38
C SER A 139 4.28 -16.14 -6.59
N PHE A 140 3.98 -14.84 -6.63
CA PHE A 140 5.00 -13.81 -6.70
C PHE A 140 5.87 -13.78 -5.42
N PHE A 141 5.30 -13.75 -4.22
CA PHE A 141 6.10 -13.70 -2.99
C PHE A 141 6.84 -15.02 -2.71
N ASP A 142 6.23 -16.18 -2.99
CA ASP A 142 6.88 -17.50 -2.87
C ASP A 142 8.17 -17.59 -3.67
N ARG A 143 8.15 -17.04 -4.89
CA ARG A 143 9.31 -17.03 -5.77
C ARG A 143 10.37 -16.01 -5.34
N LEU A 144 9.97 -14.85 -4.81
CA LEU A 144 10.90 -13.89 -4.21
C LEU A 144 11.60 -14.51 -3.00
N ASN A 145 10.86 -15.21 -2.14
CA ASN A 145 11.42 -15.89 -0.97
C ASN A 145 12.38 -17.01 -1.37
N SER A 146 12.04 -17.79 -2.40
CA SER A 146 12.92 -18.83 -2.93
C SER A 146 14.23 -18.23 -3.45
N TRP A 147 14.16 -17.09 -4.14
CA TRP A 147 15.34 -16.36 -4.60
C TRP A 147 16.17 -15.79 -3.43
N LYS A 148 15.52 -15.18 -2.42
CA LYS A 148 16.19 -14.71 -1.19
C LYS A 148 16.96 -15.85 -0.51
N LYS A 149 16.37 -17.05 -0.41
CA LYS A 149 17.02 -18.25 0.16
C LYS A 149 18.23 -18.71 -0.66
N GLU A 150 18.09 -18.83 -1.98
CA GLU A 150 19.21 -19.22 -2.85
C GLU A 150 20.39 -18.24 -2.71
N LEU A 151 20.11 -16.93 -2.65
CA LEU A 151 21.15 -15.93 -2.45
C LEU A 151 21.86 -16.09 -1.10
N GLN A 152 21.13 -16.39 -0.02
CA GLN A 152 21.73 -16.66 1.29
C GLN A 152 22.63 -17.90 1.26
N GLU A 153 22.21 -18.98 0.62
CA GLU A 153 23.00 -20.21 0.46
C GLU A 153 24.27 -19.96 -0.35
N ARG A 154 24.15 -19.26 -1.48
CA ARG A 154 25.29 -18.90 -2.34
C ARG A 154 26.28 -17.97 -1.65
N LYS A 155 25.81 -17.06 -0.80
CA LYS A 155 26.67 -16.24 0.07
C LYS A 155 27.45 -17.11 1.06
N LYS A 156 26.75 -17.98 1.81
CA LYS A 156 27.36 -18.90 2.78
C LYS A 156 28.42 -19.79 2.11
N ALA A 157 28.17 -20.23 0.88
CA ALA A 157 29.09 -21.04 0.08
C ALA A 157 30.22 -20.26 -0.62
N GLY A 158 30.23 -18.91 -0.55
CA GLY A 158 31.22 -18.08 -1.25
C GLY A 158 31.17 -18.18 -2.78
N SER A 159 30.03 -18.57 -3.36
CA SER A 159 29.89 -18.88 -4.80
C SER A 159 29.33 -17.73 -5.65
N LEU A 160 29.14 -16.55 -5.06
CA LEU A 160 28.70 -15.35 -5.78
C LEU A 160 29.84 -14.76 -6.62
N ARG A 161 29.54 -14.45 -7.88
CA ARG A 161 30.49 -13.83 -8.82
C ARG A 161 30.49 -12.31 -8.67
N ASP A 162 31.51 -11.67 -9.25
CA ASP A 162 31.49 -10.22 -9.36
C ASP A 162 30.36 -9.76 -10.31
N GLY A 163 29.57 -8.79 -9.84
CA GLY A 163 28.38 -8.29 -10.54
C GLY A 163 27.07 -9.03 -10.26
N ASP A 164 27.07 -10.10 -9.46
CA ASP A 164 25.83 -10.77 -9.01
C ASP A 164 25.04 -9.89 -8.04
N VAL A 165 23.71 -9.97 -8.12
CA VAL A 165 22.83 -9.44 -7.06
C VAL A 165 23.10 -10.24 -5.78
N ARG A 166 23.33 -9.51 -4.69
CA ARG A 166 23.63 -10.08 -3.38
C ARG A 166 22.46 -9.95 -2.42
N ASN A 167 21.66 -8.91 -2.57
CA ASN A 167 20.54 -8.63 -1.68
C ASN A 167 19.30 -8.28 -2.52
N VAL A 168 18.18 -8.86 -2.13
CA VAL A 168 16.85 -8.52 -2.62
C VAL A 168 16.05 -8.04 -1.42
N ILE A 169 15.67 -6.76 -1.44
CA ILE A 169 14.89 -6.12 -0.40
C ILE A 169 13.54 -5.76 -1.02
N VAL A 170 12.47 -6.16 -0.37
CA VAL A 170 11.09 -6.01 -0.84
C VAL A 170 10.37 -5.05 0.09
N GLY A 171 9.91 -3.92 -0.44
CA GLY A 171 9.15 -2.94 0.33
C GLY A 171 7.78 -2.68 -0.27
N VAL A 172 6.93 -2.01 0.48
CA VAL A 172 5.67 -1.45 -0.02
C VAL A 172 5.68 0.06 0.14
N VAL A 173 5.23 0.81 -0.87
CA VAL A 173 5.16 2.27 -0.88
C VAL A 173 3.78 2.68 -1.34
N SER A 174 2.97 3.22 -0.42
CA SER A 174 1.53 3.41 -0.67
C SER A 174 1.01 4.76 -0.20
N ASN A 175 0.14 5.38 -1.00
CA ASN A 175 -0.65 6.55 -0.60
C ASN A 175 -1.78 6.07 0.31
N SER A 176 -1.41 5.78 1.57
CA SER A 176 -2.24 5.10 2.55
C SER A 176 -1.88 5.54 3.96
N ASP A 177 -2.55 4.92 4.93
CA ASP A 177 -2.29 5.04 6.36
C ASP A 177 -1.73 3.74 6.94
N ASP A 178 -1.53 3.72 8.26
CA ASP A 178 -0.91 2.66 9.06
C ASP A 178 -1.55 1.27 8.90
N ARG A 179 -2.77 1.17 8.35
CA ARG A 179 -3.50 -0.10 8.23
C ARG A 179 -2.97 -1.05 7.16
N VAL A 180 -2.05 -0.63 6.29
CA VAL A 180 -1.50 -1.54 5.25
C VAL A 180 -0.86 -2.78 5.90
N SER A 181 -0.10 -2.61 6.98
CA SER A 181 0.57 -3.73 7.68
C SER A 181 -0.41 -4.78 8.25
N PRO A 182 -1.42 -4.42 9.08
CA PRO A 182 -2.39 -5.40 9.57
C PRO A 182 -3.22 -6.04 8.45
N ILE A 183 -3.52 -5.30 7.36
CA ILE A 183 -4.20 -5.88 6.19
C ILE A 183 -3.35 -6.99 5.57
N LEU A 184 -2.08 -6.73 5.23
CA LEU A 184 -1.19 -7.73 4.62
C LEU A 184 -1.01 -8.95 5.52
N ASN A 185 -0.76 -8.75 6.82
CA ASN A 185 -0.63 -9.84 7.80
C ASN A 185 -1.90 -10.70 7.85
N SER A 186 -3.08 -10.06 7.89
CA SER A 186 -4.34 -10.80 7.92
C SER A 186 -4.62 -11.58 6.64
N LEU A 187 -4.07 -11.14 5.51
CA LEU A 187 -4.14 -11.81 4.20
C LEU A 187 -3.12 -12.95 4.05
N GLY A 188 -2.27 -13.19 5.05
CA GLY A 188 -1.32 -14.29 5.08
C GLY A 188 0.10 -13.93 4.64
N LEU A 189 0.37 -12.66 4.33
CA LEU A 189 1.72 -12.20 3.98
C LEU A 189 2.48 -11.79 5.24
N SER A 190 3.74 -12.21 5.32
CA SER A 190 4.65 -11.87 6.42
C SER A 190 5.29 -10.50 6.20
N VAL A 191 5.20 -9.66 7.24
CA VAL A 191 5.59 -8.26 7.19
C VAL A 191 6.64 -8.00 8.27
N GLY A 192 7.89 -7.77 7.86
CA GLY A 192 9.04 -7.71 8.75
C GLY A 192 9.09 -6.44 9.59
N ASN A 193 9.63 -6.50 10.82
CA ASN A 193 9.51 -5.51 11.90
C ASN A 193 10.03 -4.07 11.66
N ALA A 194 10.32 -3.66 10.43
CA ALA A 194 10.86 -2.35 10.11
C ALA A 194 9.80 -1.21 10.14
N TRP A 195 8.97 -1.16 11.20
CA TRP A 195 7.82 -0.24 11.32
C TRP A 195 8.06 0.88 12.31
N ALA A 196 7.41 2.00 12.00
CA ALA A 196 7.25 3.14 12.87
C ALA A 196 5.75 3.31 13.12
N ASP A 197 5.16 2.62 14.11
CA ASP A 197 3.75 2.80 14.49
C ASP A 197 3.39 4.26 14.92
N SER A 198 4.35 5.19 14.85
CA SER A 198 4.18 6.60 15.24
C SER A 198 5.05 7.59 14.45
N GLY A 199 5.68 7.19 13.34
CA GLY A 199 6.56 8.09 12.58
C GLY A 199 7.95 8.35 13.21
N GLU A 200 8.31 7.68 14.30
CA GLU A 200 9.72 7.61 14.74
C GLU A 200 10.46 6.48 14.03
N LEU A 201 11.70 6.75 13.60
CA LEU A 201 12.63 5.71 13.12
C LEU A 201 12.61 4.53 14.11
N LEU A 202 12.33 3.32 13.59
CA LEU A 202 12.47 2.01 14.23
C LEU A 202 12.71 2.05 15.75
N PRO A 203 11.90 1.37 16.59
CA PRO A 203 12.50 0.86 17.80
C PRO A 203 13.71 0.03 17.35
N ARG A 204 14.92 0.44 17.76
CA ARG A 204 16.10 -0.42 17.70
C ARG A 204 15.60 -1.78 18.15
N ALA A 205 15.65 -2.78 17.26
CA ALA A 205 15.32 -4.15 17.61
C ALA A 205 15.84 -4.38 19.02
N THR A 206 14.95 -4.76 19.94
CA THR A 206 15.37 -5.08 21.30
C THR A 206 16.61 -5.95 21.16
N SER A 207 17.67 -5.56 21.86
CA SER A 207 19.02 -6.12 21.78
C SER A 207 19.12 -7.61 22.10
N SER A 208 18.00 -8.33 22.15
CA SER A 208 17.91 -9.76 21.92
C SER A 208 18.21 -10.04 20.45
N ILE A 209 19.47 -10.34 20.17
CA ILE A 209 19.90 -11.09 18.99
C ILE A 209 18.94 -12.28 18.86
N PRO A 210 18.14 -12.41 17.78
CA PRO A 210 17.40 -13.62 17.54
C PRO A 210 18.42 -14.75 17.46
N THR A 211 18.37 -15.69 18.39
CA THR A 211 19.25 -16.87 18.45
C THR A 211 18.89 -17.91 17.37
N GLY A 212 18.27 -17.48 16.27
CA GLY A 212 17.85 -18.30 15.14
C GLY A 212 18.08 -17.58 13.80
N GLU A 213 17.99 -18.32 12.69
CA GLU A 213 18.10 -17.75 11.35
C GLU A 213 17.09 -16.60 11.17
N ALA A 214 17.52 -15.47 10.62
CA ALA A 214 16.66 -14.33 10.36
C ALA A 214 15.49 -14.78 9.47
N GLN A 215 14.27 -14.74 10.02
CA GLN A 215 13.07 -15.12 9.30
C GLN A 215 12.90 -14.22 8.09
N LEU A 216 12.81 -14.82 6.90
CA LEU A 216 12.50 -14.10 5.67
C LEU A 216 11.06 -13.63 5.72
N ASN A 217 10.85 -12.36 5.38
CA ASN A 217 9.54 -11.77 5.23
C ASN A 217 9.23 -11.59 3.74
N ASP A 218 7.94 -11.67 3.41
CA ASP A 218 7.41 -11.33 2.09
C ASP A 218 7.66 -9.84 1.81
N VAL A 219 7.34 -9.00 2.80
CA VAL A 219 7.56 -7.55 2.78
C VAL A 219 8.49 -7.18 3.93
N ASP A 220 9.66 -6.62 3.61
CA ASP A 220 10.70 -6.27 4.57
C ASP A 220 10.42 -4.92 5.29
N PHE A 221 9.66 -4.02 4.66
CA PHE A 221 9.20 -2.74 5.22
C PHE A 221 8.00 -2.17 4.42
N ILE A 222 7.18 -1.30 5.01
CA ILE A 222 6.26 -0.39 4.27
C ILE A 222 6.69 1.05 4.53
N VAL A 223 6.42 1.91 3.56
CA VAL A 223 6.33 3.35 3.71
C VAL A 223 4.95 3.80 3.25
N THR A 224 4.15 4.32 4.17
CA THR A 224 2.88 4.98 3.84
C THR A 224 3.10 6.47 3.60
N SER A 225 2.22 7.13 2.83
CA SER A 225 2.25 8.58 2.66
C SER A 225 2.03 9.31 3.99
N TYR A 226 1.24 8.72 4.90
CA TYR A 226 1.05 9.27 6.23
C TYR A 226 2.37 9.31 7.03
N GLU A 227 3.13 8.22 7.03
CA GLU A 227 4.43 8.17 7.72
C GLU A 227 5.48 9.03 7.03
N ALA A 228 5.56 8.96 5.69
CA ALA A 228 6.53 9.70 4.90
C ALA A 228 6.26 11.22 4.90
N GLY A 229 5.01 11.63 5.13
CA GLY A 229 4.59 13.02 5.11
C GLY A 229 4.30 13.62 3.75
N GLU A 230 4.63 12.88 2.68
CA GLU A 230 4.32 13.25 1.31
C GLU A 230 3.72 12.05 0.59
N GLU A 231 2.73 12.31 -0.26
CA GLU A 231 2.10 11.31 -1.14
C GLU A 231 2.93 11.12 -2.42
N LYS A 232 2.93 9.92 -2.99
CA LYS A 232 3.24 9.73 -4.41
C LYS A 232 2.35 10.70 -5.22
N PRO A 233 2.86 11.35 -6.28
CA PRO A 233 4.13 11.08 -6.96
C PRO A 233 5.34 11.87 -6.40
N HIS A 234 5.22 12.48 -5.21
CA HIS A 234 6.29 13.30 -4.66
C HIS A 234 7.55 12.47 -4.39
N ARG A 235 8.71 12.95 -4.83
CA ARG A 235 9.99 12.22 -4.73
C ARG A 235 10.33 11.78 -3.31
N HIS A 236 9.91 12.55 -2.30
CA HIS A 236 10.27 12.31 -0.90
C HIS A 236 9.90 10.91 -0.40
N ILE A 237 8.72 10.40 -0.75
CA ILE A 237 8.27 9.07 -0.29
C ILE A 237 9.21 7.95 -0.79
N PHE A 238 9.73 8.07 -2.02
CA PHE A 238 10.72 7.15 -2.57
C PHE A 238 12.08 7.28 -1.90
N ASP A 239 12.50 8.51 -1.54
CA ASP A 239 13.74 8.73 -0.79
C ASP A 239 13.65 8.13 0.64
N VAL A 240 12.48 8.21 1.28
CA VAL A 240 12.17 7.53 2.56
C VAL A 240 12.24 6.01 2.38
N ALA A 241 11.63 5.45 1.34
CA ALA A 241 11.69 4.02 1.05
C ALA A 241 13.12 3.49 0.84
N LYS A 242 13.97 4.25 0.13
CA LYS A 242 15.40 3.91 0.00
C LYS A 242 16.12 3.94 1.35
N THR A 243 15.77 4.89 2.22
CA THR A 243 16.36 4.99 3.57
C THR A 243 15.97 3.79 4.42
N ARG A 244 14.69 3.38 4.41
CA ARG A 244 14.22 2.16 5.09
C ARG A 244 14.91 0.90 4.58
N ALA A 245 15.09 0.78 3.27
CA ALA A 245 15.83 -0.35 2.70
C ALA A 245 17.29 -0.41 3.17
N LYS A 246 17.97 0.74 3.32
CA LYS A 246 19.33 0.79 3.88
C LYS A 246 19.36 0.38 5.35
N GLU A 247 18.42 0.87 6.15
CA GLU A 247 18.29 0.51 7.57
C GLU A 247 18.06 -0.99 7.73
N HIS A 248 17.14 -1.56 6.94
CA HIS A 248 16.91 -3.00 6.91
C HIS A 248 18.19 -3.78 6.58
N LEU A 249 18.91 -3.37 5.53
CA LEU A 249 20.16 -4.03 5.12
C LEU A 249 21.24 -3.98 6.20
N LEU A 250 21.38 -2.86 6.90
CA LEU A 250 22.36 -2.72 7.99
C LEU A 250 22.09 -3.70 9.14
N VAL A 251 20.83 -4.07 9.35
CA VAL A 251 20.44 -5.04 10.38
C VAL A 251 20.58 -6.48 9.88
N THR A 252 20.18 -6.77 8.65
CA THR A 252 20.11 -8.16 8.14
C THR A 252 21.41 -8.65 7.51
N ASP A 253 22.26 -7.76 7.02
CA ASP A 253 23.59 -8.08 6.47
C ASP A 253 24.59 -6.93 6.76
N PRO A 254 25.09 -6.81 8.01
CA PRO A 254 25.99 -5.73 8.41
C PRO A 254 27.31 -5.68 7.63
N LEU A 255 27.72 -6.79 7.02
CA LEU A 255 28.93 -6.90 6.21
C LEU A 255 28.71 -6.42 4.76
N SER A 256 27.45 -6.24 4.33
CA SER A 256 27.14 -5.70 3.02
C SER A 256 27.52 -4.22 2.93
N GLN A 257 28.21 -3.86 1.83
CA GLN A 257 28.47 -2.45 1.52
C GLN A 257 27.16 -1.76 1.14
N VAL A 258 26.61 -0.97 2.07
CA VAL A 258 25.35 -0.22 1.89
C VAL A 258 25.47 0.84 0.78
N GLU A 259 26.69 1.29 0.48
CA GLU A 259 27.00 2.19 -0.64
C GLU A 259 27.19 1.47 -1.99
N GLY A 260 26.98 0.14 -2.05
CA GLY A 260 26.99 -0.61 -3.30
C GLY A 260 25.96 -0.07 -4.31
N GLY A 261 26.10 -0.44 -5.59
CA GLY A 261 25.13 -0.03 -6.62
C GLY A 261 23.73 -0.58 -6.34
N TRP A 262 22.73 0.31 -6.28
CA TRP A 262 21.32 -0.03 -6.07
C TRP A 262 20.54 -0.02 -7.39
N ARG A 263 19.93 -1.14 -7.73
CA ARG A 263 18.82 -1.18 -8.70
C ARG A 263 17.54 -0.98 -7.90
N ARG A 264 16.73 0.00 -8.29
CA ARG A 264 15.52 0.39 -7.56
C ARG A 264 14.35 0.31 -8.52
N ILE A 265 13.39 -0.56 -8.22
CA ILE A 265 12.22 -0.81 -9.04
C ILE A 265 10.99 -0.53 -8.20
N HIS A 266 10.04 0.24 -8.74
CA HIS A 266 8.71 0.40 -8.16
C HIS A 266 7.65 -0.14 -9.12
N ILE A 267 6.65 -0.84 -8.57
CA ILE A 267 5.54 -1.41 -9.34
C ILE A 267 4.23 -0.99 -8.65
N GLY A 268 3.31 -0.44 -9.43
CA GLY A 268 1.97 -0.13 -8.96
C GLY A 268 1.02 0.01 -10.14
N ASP A 269 -0.27 0.21 -9.87
CA ASP A 269 -1.32 0.29 -10.88
C ASP A 269 -1.62 1.71 -11.37
N ASP A 270 -1.13 2.74 -10.69
CA ASP A 270 -1.35 4.14 -11.07
C ASP A 270 -0.21 4.69 -11.94
N HIS A 271 -0.56 5.20 -13.12
CA HIS A 271 0.41 5.76 -14.05
C HIS A 271 1.11 7.03 -13.51
N GLY A 272 0.39 7.90 -12.81
CA GLY A 272 0.91 9.14 -12.26
C GLY A 272 1.71 8.91 -10.99
N ASP A 273 1.07 8.29 -10.00
CA ASP A 273 1.62 8.11 -8.65
C ASP A 273 2.76 7.09 -8.64
N ASP A 274 2.57 5.94 -9.27
CA ASP A 274 3.54 4.85 -9.22
C ASP A 274 4.57 4.95 -10.34
N TYR A 275 4.10 4.96 -11.59
CA TYR A 275 5.00 4.89 -12.73
C TYR A 275 5.79 6.19 -12.89
N GLN A 276 5.09 7.31 -13.14
CA GLN A 276 5.76 8.58 -13.37
C GLN A 276 6.44 9.10 -12.10
N GLY A 277 5.83 8.91 -10.92
CA GLY A 277 6.43 9.25 -9.63
C GLY A 277 7.78 8.57 -9.41
N ALA A 278 7.87 7.26 -9.62
CA ALA A 278 9.12 6.51 -9.48
C ALA A 278 10.16 6.90 -10.53
N ILE A 279 9.77 7.07 -11.79
CA ILE A 279 10.67 7.54 -12.87
C ILE A 279 11.26 8.92 -12.51
N ASN A 280 10.42 9.85 -12.04
CA ASN A 280 10.85 11.19 -11.61
C ASN A 280 11.77 11.15 -10.38
N ALA A 281 11.61 10.17 -9.50
CA ALA A 281 12.54 9.91 -8.39
C ALA A 281 13.86 9.24 -8.83
N GLY A 282 14.01 8.93 -10.13
CA GLY A 282 15.19 8.28 -10.69
C GLY A 282 15.25 6.77 -10.40
N TRP A 283 14.09 6.13 -10.31
CA TRP A 283 13.94 4.67 -10.17
C TRP A 283 13.49 4.07 -11.50
N GLU A 284 13.66 2.76 -11.65
CA GLU A 284 12.94 2.01 -12.69
C GLU A 284 11.50 1.80 -12.22
N SER A 285 10.55 1.75 -13.16
CA SER A 285 9.18 1.41 -12.84
C SER A 285 8.55 0.52 -13.90
N PHE A 286 7.60 -0.29 -13.45
CA PHE A 286 6.67 -1.03 -14.29
C PHE A 286 5.24 -0.72 -13.83
N LEU A 287 4.39 -0.33 -14.77
CA LEU A 287 2.98 -0.14 -14.51
C LEU A 287 2.25 -1.48 -14.58
N LEU A 288 1.58 -1.85 -13.50
CA LEU A 288 0.82 -3.08 -13.41
C LEU A 288 -0.61 -2.85 -13.91
N LEU A 289 -0.99 -3.53 -14.98
CA LEU A 289 -2.32 -3.45 -15.56
C LEU A 289 -3.21 -4.50 -14.89
N ARG A 290 -4.08 -4.07 -13.98
CA ARG A 290 -5.07 -4.95 -13.35
C ARG A 290 -6.39 -4.90 -14.10
N ASP A 291 -6.76 -6.02 -14.73
CA ASP A 291 -8.03 -6.14 -15.43
C ASP A 291 -9.21 -5.85 -14.48
N GLY A 292 -10.14 -5.00 -14.91
CA GLY A 292 -11.34 -4.64 -14.14
C GLY A 292 -11.13 -3.59 -13.03
N MET A 293 -9.94 -3.01 -12.92
CA MET A 293 -9.60 -1.97 -11.92
C MET A 293 -9.35 -0.58 -12.52
N ASP A 294 -9.76 -0.36 -13.78
CA ASP A 294 -9.58 0.85 -14.59
C ASP A 294 -10.56 2.00 -14.25
N TYR A 295 -11.22 1.91 -13.09
CA TYR A 295 -12.24 2.87 -12.65
C TYR A 295 -11.73 3.97 -11.73
N LEU A 296 -10.46 3.91 -11.30
CA LEU A 296 -9.82 4.95 -10.50
C LEU A 296 -9.08 5.95 -11.41
N PRO A 297 -8.98 7.22 -11.00
CA PRO A 297 -8.07 8.16 -11.68
C PRO A 297 -6.67 7.55 -11.72
N GLY A 298 -5.95 7.71 -12.84
CA GLY A 298 -4.59 7.20 -13.00
C GLY A 298 -4.47 5.72 -13.38
N THR A 299 -5.56 4.94 -13.27
CA THR A 299 -5.62 3.52 -13.66
C THR A 299 -6.26 3.28 -15.04
N ASP A 300 -6.67 4.33 -15.77
CA ASP A 300 -7.17 4.18 -17.15
C ASP A 300 -6.04 3.91 -18.14
N HIS A 301 -5.84 2.64 -18.45
CA HIS A 301 -4.74 2.15 -19.26
C HIS A 301 -4.88 2.46 -20.76
N ARG A 302 -6.02 2.98 -21.24
CA ARG A 302 -6.26 3.28 -22.66
C ARG A 302 -5.52 4.51 -23.15
N ALA A 303 -5.09 5.37 -22.23
CA ALA A 303 -4.38 6.63 -22.53
C ALA A 303 -2.85 6.50 -22.47
N ILE A 304 -2.33 5.28 -22.28
CA ILE A 304 -0.93 5.05 -21.95
C ILE A 304 -0.08 4.84 -23.21
N GLY A 305 1.02 5.58 -23.31
CA GLY A 305 1.96 5.54 -24.43
C GLY A 305 2.69 4.20 -24.55
N SER A 306 3.17 3.89 -25.75
CA SER A 306 3.89 2.62 -26.05
C SER A 306 5.26 2.52 -25.40
N ASP A 307 5.77 3.62 -24.85
CA ASP A 307 7.02 3.76 -24.13
C ASP A 307 6.94 3.37 -22.65
N VAL A 308 5.73 3.16 -22.12
CA VAL A 308 5.51 2.71 -20.75
C VAL A 308 5.79 1.22 -20.61
N LYS A 309 6.61 0.87 -19.62
CA LYS A 309 6.89 -0.53 -19.28
C LYS A 309 5.72 -1.08 -18.47
N THR A 310 5.02 -2.07 -19.00
CA THR A 310 3.83 -2.64 -18.36
C THR A 310 4.02 -4.08 -17.94
N LEU A 311 3.31 -4.51 -16.91
CA LEU A 311 3.12 -5.90 -16.50
C LEU A 311 1.62 -6.20 -16.46
N ARG A 312 1.20 -7.45 -16.70
CA ARG A 312 -0.18 -7.90 -16.49
C ARG A 312 -0.33 -8.71 -15.20
N SER A 313 0.78 -9.27 -14.75
CA SER A 313 0.94 -9.97 -13.49
C SER A 313 2.25 -9.55 -12.83
N LEU A 314 2.29 -9.51 -11.51
CA LEU A 314 3.52 -9.36 -10.73
C LEU A 314 4.55 -10.44 -11.09
N THR A 315 4.10 -11.65 -11.44
CA THR A 315 4.98 -12.74 -11.86
C THR A 315 5.67 -12.48 -13.21
N ASP A 316 5.16 -11.56 -14.05
CA ASP A 316 5.81 -11.17 -15.31
C ASP A 316 7.16 -10.47 -15.06
N LEU A 317 7.33 -9.88 -13.87
CA LEU A 317 8.56 -9.18 -13.47
C LEU A 317 9.78 -10.11 -13.54
N TYR A 318 9.62 -11.40 -13.23
CA TYR A 318 10.75 -12.34 -13.20
C TYR A 318 11.45 -12.47 -14.54
N THR A 319 10.70 -12.40 -15.64
CA THR A 319 11.27 -12.37 -16.99
C THR A 319 12.16 -11.13 -17.18
N GLN A 320 11.77 -9.99 -16.62
CA GLN A 320 12.54 -8.73 -16.67
C GLN A 320 13.76 -8.73 -15.73
N LEU A 321 13.73 -9.56 -14.69
CA LEU A 321 14.85 -9.75 -13.76
C LEU A 321 15.85 -10.83 -14.22
N ASN A 322 15.62 -11.46 -15.39
CA ASN A 322 16.34 -12.66 -15.85
C ASN A 322 16.36 -13.78 -14.81
N GLN A 323 15.31 -13.85 -13.98
CA GLN A 323 15.07 -14.94 -13.06
C GLN A 323 14.09 -15.89 -13.74
N ARG A 324 14.52 -17.12 -14.01
CA ARG A 324 13.69 -18.19 -14.60
C ARG A 324 13.17 -19.14 -13.54
#